data_AF-A0AAU5S7D8-F1
#
_entry.id   AF-A0AAU5S7D8-F1
#
_cell.length_a   1.000
_cell.length_b   1.000
_cell.length_c   1.000
_cell.angle_alpha   90.00
_cell.angle_beta   90.00
_cell.angle_gamma   90.00
#
_symmetry.space_group_name_H-M   'P 1'
#
loop_
_entity.id
_entity.type
_entity.pdbx_description
1 polymer ?
#
loop_
_entity_poly.entity_id
_entity_poly.type
_entity_poly.pdbx_seq_one_letter_code
_entity_poly.pdbx_strand_id
1 'polypeptide(L)'
;MSSTIPVVETRRPADAERKSERTALYRLHDEDAQLLYVGVTNDPKARFRQHARDKPWWPRVSTREIEWFDTREEALRVESQAIIRELPRHNDAGVQWPHHRLGEAPARVMHTSDFKMDPQACFDQIAETQQPVVVTRYGVPQVVIVPYFDRQAEEPKTD
;
A
#
# COMPACT_ATOMS: atom_id res chain seq x y z
N MET A 1 -55.71 -13.35 -40.24
CA MET A 1 -55.65 -14.17 -39.02
C MET A 1 -54.25 -14.05 -38.44
N SER A 2 -54.20 -13.74 -37.15
CA SER A 2 -53.06 -13.64 -36.22
C SER A 2 -51.87 -12.74 -36.54
N SER A 3 -51.92 -11.57 -35.90
CA SER A 3 -50.85 -10.64 -35.60
C SER A 3 -49.63 -11.27 -34.91
N THR A 4 -48.46 -10.90 -35.40
CA THR A 4 -47.21 -10.90 -34.62
C THR A 4 -47.24 -9.76 -33.62
N ILE A 5 -47.33 -10.07 -32.34
CA ILE A 5 -47.12 -9.09 -31.25
C ILE A 5 -45.61 -9.05 -30.95
N PRO A 6 -44.92 -7.90 -31.05
CA PRO A 6 -43.56 -7.79 -30.55
C PRO A 6 -43.55 -7.77 -29.02
N VAL A 7 -42.74 -8.64 -28.43
CA VAL A 7 -42.43 -8.61 -26.99
C VAL A 7 -41.65 -7.33 -26.71
N VAL A 8 -42.35 -6.35 -26.12
CA VAL A 8 -41.72 -5.21 -25.45
C VAL A 8 -41.18 -5.73 -24.13
N GLU A 9 -39.93 -6.19 -24.14
CA GLU A 9 -39.22 -6.43 -22.89
C GLU A 9 -38.76 -5.08 -22.37
N THR A 10 -39.54 -4.58 -21.41
CA THR A 10 -39.25 -3.36 -20.66
C THR A 10 -37.85 -3.48 -20.05
N ARG A 11 -36.93 -2.59 -20.46
CA ARG A 11 -35.64 -2.41 -19.77
C ARG A 11 -35.93 -2.07 -18.32
N ARG A 12 -35.80 -3.06 -17.44
CA ARG A 12 -35.89 -2.90 -15.99
C ARG A 12 -34.70 -2.02 -15.55
N PRO A 13 -34.91 -0.97 -14.75
CA PRO A 13 -33.87 -0.03 -14.40
C PRO A 13 -32.89 -0.69 -13.44
N ALA A 14 -31.72 -1.10 -13.93
CA ALA A 14 -30.63 -1.62 -13.08
C ALA A 14 -29.58 -0.55 -12.77
N ASP A 15 -29.90 0.72 -12.99
CA ASP A 15 -29.09 1.87 -12.57
C ASP A 15 -29.50 2.43 -11.19
N ALA A 16 -30.35 1.71 -10.45
CA ALA A 16 -30.76 2.08 -9.09
C ALA A 16 -29.94 1.30 -8.03
N GLU A 17 -29.06 2.03 -7.35
CA GLU A 17 -28.39 1.68 -6.07
C GLU A 17 -27.39 0.51 -6.09
N ARG A 18 -26.22 0.76 -6.69
CA ARG A 18 -25.01 0.03 -6.28
C ARG A 18 -24.62 0.53 -4.88
N LYS A 19 -25.29 0.02 -3.82
CA LYS A 19 -24.82 0.21 -2.44
C LYS A 19 -23.36 -0.20 -2.41
N SER A 20 -22.46 0.73 -2.08
CA SER A 20 -21.06 0.38 -1.84
C SER A 20 -21.06 -0.71 -0.78
N GLU A 21 -20.60 -1.91 -1.12
CA GLU A 21 -20.50 -2.99 -0.14
C GLU A 21 -19.58 -2.51 0.98
N ARG A 22 -20.05 -2.63 2.22
CA ARG A 22 -19.27 -2.29 3.42
C ARG A 22 -17.92 -2.99 3.34
N THR A 23 -16.86 -2.28 3.71
CA THR A 23 -15.50 -2.79 3.65
C THR A 23 -14.95 -2.90 5.07
N ALA A 24 -14.45 -4.08 5.43
CA ALA A 24 -13.78 -4.32 6.69
C ALA A 24 -12.30 -3.95 6.58
N LEU A 25 -11.80 -3.23 7.58
CA LEU A 25 -10.40 -3.17 7.93
C LEU A 25 -10.12 -4.23 8.98
N TYR A 26 -9.02 -4.96 8.84
CA TYR A 26 -8.60 -5.95 9.82
C TYR A 26 -7.14 -5.73 10.23
N ARG A 27 -6.88 -5.96 11.52
CA ARG A 27 -5.53 -5.99 12.11
C ARG A 27 -5.24 -7.39 12.61
N LEU A 28 -4.03 -7.88 12.33
CA LEU A 28 -3.56 -9.20 12.74
C LEU A 28 -2.38 -9.00 13.69
N HIS A 29 -2.48 -9.56 14.89
CA HIS A 29 -1.46 -9.46 15.92
C HIS A 29 -0.90 -10.83 16.29
N ASP A 30 0.37 -10.88 16.72
CA ASP A 30 0.95 -12.07 17.33
C ASP A 30 0.58 -12.22 18.82
N GLU A 31 1.16 -13.23 19.48
CA GLU A 31 0.94 -13.53 20.91
C GLU A 31 1.47 -12.43 21.83
N ASP A 32 2.46 -11.65 21.38
CA ASP A 32 3.07 -10.52 22.09
C ASP A 32 2.37 -9.19 21.78
N ALA A 33 1.16 -9.26 21.21
CA ALA A 33 0.37 -8.13 20.73
C ALA A 33 1.08 -7.24 19.70
N GLN A 34 2.11 -7.75 19.01
CA GLN A 34 2.76 -7.00 17.93
C GLN A 34 1.93 -7.05 16.66
N LEU A 35 1.80 -5.90 16.00
CA LEU A 35 1.02 -5.79 14.77
C LEU A 35 1.78 -6.42 13.60
N LEU A 36 1.27 -7.55 13.12
CA LEU A 36 1.83 -8.29 11.99
C LEU A 36 1.36 -7.71 10.66
N TYR A 37 0.07 -7.41 10.53
CA TYR A 37 -0.52 -7.01 9.25
C TYR A 37 -1.82 -6.22 9.41
N VAL A 38 -2.03 -5.24 8.54
CA VAL A 38 -3.29 -4.50 8.37
C VAL A 38 -3.78 -4.63 6.94
N GLY A 39 -5.06 -4.90 6.75
CA GLY A 39 -5.64 -5.03 5.42
C GLY A 39 -7.10 -4.61 5.33
N VAL A 40 -7.59 -4.36 4.13
CA VAL A 40 -9.04 -4.19 3.87
C VAL A 40 -9.63 -5.27 2.96
N THR A 41 -10.91 -5.60 3.15
CA THR A 41 -11.66 -6.56 2.33
C THR A 41 -13.18 -6.44 2.56
N ASN A 42 -14.01 -6.82 1.59
CA ASN A 42 -15.45 -7.02 1.81
C ASN A 42 -15.78 -8.42 2.38
N ASP A 43 -14.84 -9.37 2.29
CA ASP A 43 -14.96 -10.72 2.89
C ASP A 43 -13.71 -11.08 3.72
N PRO A 44 -13.72 -10.80 5.04
CA PRO A 44 -12.63 -11.17 5.95
C PRO A 44 -12.39 -12.67 6.01
N LYS A 45 -13.43 -13.50 5.95
CA LYS A 45 -13.30 -14.96 6.08
C LYS A 45 -12.54 -15.54 4.90
N ALA A 46 -12.89 -15.16 3.68
CA ALA A 46 -12.15 -15.57 2.49
C ALA A 46 -10.70 -15.06 2.53
N ARG A 47 -10.50 -13.80 2.93
CA ARG A 47 -9.16 -13.20 3.02
C ARG A 47 -8.27 -13.89 4.03
N PHE A 48 -8.80 -14.30 5.18
CA PHE A 48 -8.05 -15.05 6.20
C PHE A 48 -7.66 -16.45 5.73
N ARG A 49 -8.56 -17.16 5.02
CA ARG A 49 -8.21 -18.44 4.40
C ARG A 49 -7.09 -18.28 3.37
N GLN A 50 -7.14 -17.21 2.59
CA GLN A 50 -6.08 -16.89 1.64
C GLN A 50 -4.74 -16.65 2.36
N HIS A 51 -4.72 -15.79 3.38
CA HIS A 51 -3.49 -15.54 4.15
C HIS A 51 -2.96 -16.81 4.82
N ALA A 52 -3.84 -17.67 5.34
CA ALA A 52 -3.45 -18.95 5.94
C ALA A 52 -2.69 -19.87 4.99
N ARG A 53 -3.00 -19.80 3.69
CA ARG A 53 -2.33 -20.58 2.66
C ARG A 53 -1.08 -19.88 2.13
N ASP A 54 -1.13 -18.56 1.96
CA ASP A 54 -0.16 -17.83 1.14
C ASP A 54 0.93 -17.12 1.98
N LYS A 55 0.75 -16.96 3.29
CA LYS A 55 1.63 -16.16 4.14
C LYS A 55 2.40 -17.03 5.15
N PRO A 56 3.74 -17.14 5.04
CA PRO A 56 4.56 -17.91 5.98
C PRO A 56 4.45 -17.45 7.44
N TRP A 57 4.11 -16.18 7.67
CA TRP A 57 3.92 -15.61 9.00
C TRP A 57 2.53 -15.85 9.60
N TRP A 58 1.56 -16.37 8.82
CA TRP A 58 0.20 -16.60 9.32
C TRP A 58 0.11 -17.45 10.59
N PRO A 59 0.90 -18.52 10.79
CA PRO A 59 0.88 -19.30 12.03
C PRO A 59 1.17 -18.49 13.29
N ARG A 60 1.77 -17.29 13.18
CA ARG A 60 2.03 -16.39 14.31
C ARG A 60 0.83 -15.53 14.69
N VAL A 61 -0.24 -15.50 13.89
CA VAL A 61 -1.42 -14.68 14.16
C VAL A 61 -2.21 -15.27 15.33
N SER A 62 -2.20 -14.58 16.46
CA SER A 62 -2.95 -14.93 17.67
C SER A 62 -4.28 -14.19 17.76
N THR A 63 -4.28 -12.89 17.47
CA THR A 63 -5.48 -12.03 17.60
C THR A 63 -5.84 -11.36 16.27
N ARG A 64 -7.14 -11.17 16.04
CA ARG A 64 -7.69 -10.51 14.85
C ARG A 64 -8.72 -9.47 15.27
N GLU A 65 -8.49 -8.23 14.89
CA GLU A 65 -9.45 -7.14 15.09
C GLU A 65 -10.07 -6.79 13.75
N ILE A 66 -11.37 -6.50 13.74
CA ILE A 66 -12.12 -6.17 12.52
C ILE A 66 -13.01 -4.96 12.79
N GLU A 67 -12.89 -3.95 11.95
CA GLU A 67 -13.70 -2.74 11.95
C GLU A 67 -14.36 -2.57 10.58
N TRP A 68 -15.67 -2.29 10.56
CA TRP A 68 -16.43 -2.16 9.31
C TRP A 68 -16.70 -0.70 8.97
N PHE A 69 -16.43 -0.34 7.72
CA PHE A 69 -16.72 0.98 7.15
C PHE A 69 -17.83 0.88 6.10
N ASP A 70 -18.61 1.96 5.97
CA ASP A 70 -19.71 2.02 5.01
C ASP A 70 -19.21 2.06 3.56
N THR A 71 -17.99 2.55 3.36
CA THR A 71 -17.36 2.67 2.04
C THR A 71 -15.95 2.07 2.02
N ARG A 72 -15.54 1.60 0.85
CA ARG A 72 -14.17 1.12 0.60
C ARG A 72 -13.14 2.25 0.74
N GLU A 73 -13.48 3.45 0.30
CA GLU A 73 -12.60 4.61 0.37
C GLU A 73 -12.23 4.96 1.81
N GLU A 74 -13.22 4.96 2.71
CA GLU A 74 -12.98 5.19 4.13
C GLU A 74 -12.08 4.12 4.75
N ALA A 75 -12.35 2.84 4.46
CA ALA A 75 -11.51 1.74 4.93
C ALA A 75 -10.06 1.87 4.45
N LEU A 76 -9.84 2.21 3.16
CA LEU A 76 -8.50 2.43 2.60
C LEU A 76 -7.78 3.61 3.24
N ARG A 77 -8.50 4.70 3.54
CA ARG A 77 -7.94 5.86 4.26
C ARG A 77 -7.46 5.47 5.66
N VAL A 78 -8.27 4.70 6.40
CA VAL A 78 -7.89 4.24 7.75
C VAL A 78 -6.78 3.19 7.70
N GLU A 79 -6.79 2.28 6.72
CA GLU A 79 -5.71 1.31 6.48
C GLU A 79 -4.37 2.02 6.25
N SER A 80 -4.37 3.04 5.39
CA SER A 80 -3.18 3.85 5.12
C SER A 80 -2.67 4.53 6.39
N GLN A 81 -3.56 5.10 7.21
CA GLN A 81 -3.19 5.71 8.49
C GLN A 81 -2.62 4.70 9.49
N ALA A 82 -3.21 3.50 9.55
CA ALA A 82 -2.76 2.41 10.41
C ALA A 82 -1.38 1.90 10.00
N ILE A 83 -1.15 1.66 8.70
CA ILE A 83 0.16 1.22 8.19
C ILE A 83 1.25 2.25 8.52
N ILE A 84 0.94 3.55 8.42
CA ILE A 84 1.88 4.64 8.73
C ILE A 84 2.17 4.73 10.23
N ARG A 85 1.14 4.68 11.08
CA ARG A 85 1.28 4.93 12.53
C ARG A 85 1.74 3.71 13.32
N GLU A 86 1.31 2.53 12.89
CA GLU A 86 1.43 1.29 13.66
C GLU A 86 2.53 0.37 13.09
N LEU A 87 3.10 0.72 11.93
CA LEU A 87 4.24 0.04 11.28
C LEU A 87 4.15 -1.50 11.28
N PRO A 88 3.13 -2.10 10.64
CA PRO A 88 2.92 -3.53 10.67
C PRO A 88 4.10 -4.30 10.07
N ARG A 89 4.53 -5.37 10.74
CA ARG A 89 5.74 -6.13 10.38
C ARG A 89 5.78 -6.67 8.95
N HIS A 90 4.62 -6.98 8.37
CA HIS A 90 4.51 -7.68 7.09
C HIS A 90 3.71 -6.94 6.02
N ASN A 91 3.39 -5.66 6.25
CA ASN A 91 2.77 -4.81 5.23
C ASN A 91 3.82 -4.30 4.22
N ASP A 92 4.40 -5.20 3.41
CA ASP A 92 5.37 -4.84 2.37
C ASP A 92 4.72 -4.59 0.99
N ALA A 93 3.50 -5.11 0.78
CA ALA A 93 2.82 -5.13 -0.53
C ALA A 93 1.79 -4.01 -0.75
N GLY A 94 1.54 -3.18 0.27
CA GLY A 94 0.60 -2.05 0.21
C GLY A 94 1.26 -0.68 0.36
N VAL A 95 2.53 -0.64 0.77
CA VAL A 95 3.35 0.56 0.73
C VAL A 95 3.86 0.70 -0.70
N GLN A 96 3.19 1.53 -1.50
CA GLN A 96 3.98 2.45 -2.32
C GLN A 96 4.92 3.10 -1.32
N TRP A 97 6.19 2.69 -1.35
CA TRP A 97 7.39 3.30 -0.77
C TRP A 97 7.19 4.18 0.49
N PRO A 98 8.03 4.07 1.53
CA PRO A 98 7.82 4.80 2.78
C PRO A 98 8.13 6.30 2.59
N HIS A 99 7.22 7.05 1.95
CA HIS A 99 7.34 8.48 1.70
C HIS A 99 7.41 9.26 3.01
N HIS A 100 6.84 8.71 4.09
CA HIS A 100 6.92 9.28 5.45
C HIS A 100 8.31 9.12 6.10
N ARG A 101 9.16 8.17 5.66
CA ARG A 101 10.56 8.06 6.12
C ARG A 101 11.51 9.01 5.39
N LEU A 102 11.08 9.67 4.32
CA LEU A 102 11.93 10.60 3.57
C LEU A 102 12.11 11.96 4.27
N GLY A 103 11.37 12.21 5.35
CA GLY A 103 11.53 13.39 6.21
C GLY A 103 12.31 13.15 7.52
N GLU A 104 12.48 11.89 7.93
CA GLU A 104 13.16 11.53 9.18
C GLU A 104 14.27 10.49 8.89
N ALA A 105 15.45 11.03 8.54
CA ALA A 105 16.82 10.47 8.41
C ALA A 105 17.06 8.97 8.00
N PRO A 106 18.09 8.67 7.17
CA PRO A 106 19.16 9.55 6.69
C PRO A 106 18.95 9.91 5.21
N ALA A 107 17.86 10.62 4.90
CA ALA A 107 17.74 11.25 3.60
C ALA A 107 18.55 12.55 3.61
N ARG A 108 19.51 12.69 2.70
CA ARG A 108 20.31 13.92 2.58
C ARG A 108 19.48 15.02 1.94
N VAL A 109 19.66 16.25 2.40
CA VAL A 109 18.96 17.41 1.82
C VAL A 109 19.87 18.12 0.83
N MET A 110 19.34 18.41 -0.36
CA MET A 110 20.02 19.15 -1.42
C MET A 110 19.13 20.32 -1.85
N HIS A 111 19.71 21.48 -2.15
CA HIS A 111 18.94 22.59 -2.70
C HIS A 111 18.73 22.41 -4.20
N THR A 112 17.61 22.89 -4.72
CA THR A 112 17.26 22.77 -6.15
C THR A 112 18.28 23.47 -7.05
N SER A 113 18.98 24.51 -6.57
CA SER A 113 20.08 25.13 -7.33
C SER A 113 21.23 24.17 -7.55
N ASP A 114 21.60 23.42 -6.51
CA ASP A 114 22.77 22.55 -6.51
C ASP A 114 22.50 21.34 -7.40
N PHE A 115 21.29 20.78 -7.27
CA PHE A 115 20.82 19.72 -8.16
C PHE A 115 20.81 20.14 -9.64
N LYS A 116 20.44 21.39 -9.94
CA LYS A 116 20.43 21.90 -11.33
C LYS A 116 21.84 22.13 -11.87
N MET A 117 22.77 22.55 -11.02
CA MET A 117 24.15 22.78 -11.43
C MET A 117 24.87 21.47 -11.74
N ASP A 118 24.66 20.45 -10.92
CA ASP A 118 25.29 19.14 -11.11
C ASP A 118 24.34 18.00 -10.70
N PRO A 119 23.44 17.59 -11.61
CA PRO A 119 22.58 16.44 -11.38
C PRO A 119 23.38 15.14 -11.25
N GLN A 120 24.53 15.03 -11.92
CA GLN A 120 25.32 13.80 -11.96
C GLN A 120 25.94 13.50 -10.61
N ALA A 121 26.48 14.52 -9.91
CA ALA A 121 27.00 14.34 -8.56
C ALA A 121 25.94 13.82 -7.57
N CYS A 122 24.67 14.23 -7.73
CA CYS A 122 23.57 13.68 -6.95
C CYS A 122 23.40 12.18 -7.20
N PHE A 123 23.43 11.75 -8.47
CA PHE A 123 23.29 10.33 -8.83
C PHE A 123 24.48 9.49 -8.40
N ASP A 124 25.71 9.98 -8.62
CA ASP A 124 26.93 9.30 -8.21
C ASP A 124 26.94 9.10 -6.69
N GLN A 125 26.53 10.12 -5.94
CA GLN A 125 26.42 10.04 -4.49
C GLN A 125 25.34 9.05 -4.04
N ILE A 126 24.18 8.98 -4.71
CA ILE A 126 23.14 7.98 -4.41
C ILE A 126 23.65 6.58 -4.73
N ALA A 127 24.36 6.40 -5.84
CA ALA A 127 24.95 5.11 -6.22
C ALA A 127 26.01 4.65 -5.21
N GLU A 128 26.83 5.57 -4.68
CA GLU A 128 27.84 5.26 -3.67
C GLU A 128 27.23 4.98 -2.29
N THR A 129 26.34 5.86 -1.82
CA THR A 129 25.84 5.82 -0.43
C THR A 129 24.60 4.97 -0.24
N GLN A 130 23.88 4.67 -1.31
CA GLN A 130 22.55 4.04 -1.29
C GLN A 130 21.55 4.80 -0.39
N GLN A 131 21.78 6.11 -0.17
CA GLN A 131 20.90 6.97 0.61
C GLN A 131 19.98 7.80 -0.30
N PRO A 132 18.71 7.98 0.05
CA PRO A 132 17.83 8.92 -0.63
C PRO A 132 18.32 10.37 -0.51
N VAL A 133 18.02 11.18 -1.54
CA VAL A 133 18.28 12.63 -1.54
C VAL A 133 16.96 13.39 -1.70
N VAL A 134 16.66 14.28 -0.75
CA VAL A 134 15.52 15.20 -0.78
C VAL A 134 15.98 16.51 -1.43
N VAL A 135 15.40 16.84 -2.58
CA VAL A 135 15.62 18.11 -3.26
C VAL A 135 14.60 19.12 -2.74
N THR A 136 15.09 20.22 -2.19
CA THR A 136 14.29 21.29 -1.58
C THR A 136 14.38 22.59 -2.38
N ARG A 137 13.34 23.42 -2.30
CA ARG A 137 13.36 24.81 -2.79
C ARG A 137 12.88 25.71 -1.67
N TYR A 138 13.71 26.68 -1.26
CA TYR A 138 13.43 27.52 -0.09
C TYR A 138 13.14 26.70 1.19
N GLY A 139 13.83 25.58 1.37
CA GLY A 139 13.63 24.68 2.52
C GLY A 139 12.38 23.79 2.44
N VAL A 140 11.55 23.96 1.40
CA VAL A 140 10.37 23.10 1.17
C VAL A 140 10.77 21.92 0.29
N PRO A 141 10.58 20.66 0.73
CA PRO A 141 10.79 19.49 -0.11
C PRO A 141 9.94 19.54 -1.38
N GLN A 142 10.57 19.29 -2.54
CA GLN A 142 9.91 19.30 -3.84
C GLN A 142 9.90 17.90 -4.46
N VAL A 143 11.04 17.22 -4.41
CA VAL A 143 11.28 15.91 -5.02
C VAL A 143 12.16 15.10 -4.09
N VAL A 144 11.98 13.77 -4.09
CA VAL A 144 12.93 12.86 -3.46
C VAL A 144 13.44 11.89 -4.53
N ILE A 145 14.76 11.80 -4.63
CA ILE A 145 15.46 10.90 -5.53
C ILE A 145 15.94 9.73 -4.70
N VAL A 146 15.64 8.52 -5.16
CA VAL A 146 15.83 7.30 -4.39
C VAL A 146 16.64 6.30 -5.20
N PRO A 147 17.55 5.54 -4.57
CA PRO A 147 18.24 4.45 -5.24
C PRO A 147 17.23 3.39 -5.68
N TYR A 148 17.43 2.87 -6.89
CA TYR A 148 16.64 1.76 -7.40
C TYR A 148 17.30 0.44 -6.99
N PHE A 149 16.55 -0.42 -6.30
CA PHE A 149 16.99 -1.76 -5.93
C PHE A 149 16.24 -2.79 -6.77
N ASP A 150 16.96 -3.52 -7.61
CA ASP A 150 16.39 -4.66 -8.33
C ASP A 150 16.27 -5.87 -7.39
N ARG A 151 15.06 -6.40 -7.24
CA ARG A 151 14.78 -7.56 -6.37
C ARG A 151 15.31 -8.88 -6.92
N GLN A 152 15.80 -8.94 -8.16
CA GLN A 152 16.26 -10.20 -8.78
C GLN A 152 17.76 -10.51 -8.60
N ALA A 153 18.51 -9.67 -7.88
CA ALA A 153 19.97 -9.85 -7.75
C ALA A 153 20.42 -10.71 -6.54
N GLU A 154 19.50 -11.20 -5.69
CA GLU A 154 19.81 -11.88 -4.42
C GLU A 154 19.39 -13.37 -4.36
N GLU A 155 19.33 -14.08 -5.49
CA GLU A 155 19.43 -15.55 -5.42
C GLU A 155 20.90 -15.96 -5.58
N PRO A 156 21.62 -16.32 -4.50
CA PRO A 156 22.82 -17.12 -4.68
C PRO A 156 22.38 -18.44 -5.29
N LYS A 157 22.81 -18.68 -6.54
CA LYS A 157 22.84 -20.04 -7.09
C LYS A 157 23.61 -20.90 -6.09
N THR A 158 22.88 -21.75 -5.40
CA THR A 158 23.45 -22.79 -4.56
C THR A 158 23.86 -23.90 -5.52
N ASP A 159 25.18 -24.07 -5.71
CA ASP A 159 25.78 -25.27 -6.30
C ASP A 159 25.69 -26.44 -5.30
#